data_AF-A0A958QMI4-F1
#
_entry.id   AF-A0A958QMI4-F1
#
_cell.length_a   1.000
_cell.length_b   1.000
_cell.length_c   1.000
_cell.angle_alpha   90.00
_cell.angle_beta   90.00
_cell.angle_gamma   90.00
#
_symmetry.space_group_name_H-M   'P 1'
#
loop_
_entity.id
_entity.type
_entity.pdbx_description
1 polymer ?
#
loop_
_entity_poly.entity_id
_entity_poly.type
_entity_poly.pdbx_seq_one_letter_code
_entity_poly.pdbx_strand_id
1 'polypeptide(L)'
;MHLPVLLSEVLSMTEREAEPRLYLDCTFGRGGHMKAIKGKYSDLKIVAVDRDQAAIEYANKEFANWISSKDLNLFRGNFMNL
;
A
#
# COMPACT_ATOMS: atom_id res chain seq x y z
N MET A 1 15.24 8.46 -4.25
CA MET A 1 14.81 7.99 -2.90
C MET A 1 13.54 8.75 -2.54
N HIS A 2 12.42 8.09 -2.25
CA HIS A 2 11.18 8.74 -1.81
C HIS A 2 10.90 8.33 -0.36
N LEU A 3 10.81 9.31 0.54
CA LEU A 3 10.50 9.10 1.94
C LEU A 3 9.03 9.46 2.18
N PRO A 4 8.21 8.55 2.75
CA PRO A 4 6.84 8.88 3.09
C PRO A 4 6.78 9.96 4.15
N VAL A 5 5.92 10.95 3.93
CA VAL A 5 5.67 12.02 4.90
C VAL A 5 4.86 11.47 6.08
N LEU A 6 5.19 11.87 7.32
CA LEU A 6 4.52 11.44 8.56
C LEU A 6 4.45 9.91 8.75
N LEU A 7 5.52 9.20 8.39
CA LEU A 7 5.54 7.75 8.44
C LEU A 7 5.29 7.21 9.85
N SER A 8 5.93 7.79 10.86
CA SER A 8 5.83 7.32 12.25
C SER A 8 4.42 7.48 12.81
N GLU A 9 3.77 8.60 12.51
CA GLU A 9 2.41 8.90 12.93
C GLU A 9 1.40 7.95 12.25
N VAL A 10 1.57 7.67 10.96
CA VAL A 10 0.72 6.69 10.26
C VAL A 10 0.89 5.29 10.87
N LEU A 11 2.11 4.91 11.24
CA LEU A 11 2.37 3.60 11.86
C LEU A 11 1.79 3.47 13.27
N SER A 12 1.71 4.55 14.03
CA SER A 12 1.07 4.52 15.35
C SER A 12 -0.46 4.46 15.25
N MET A 13 -1.05 5.17 14.28
CA MET A 13 -2.51 5.11 14.05
C MET A 13 -3.01 3.75 13.56
N THR A 14 -2.12 2.95 12.97
CA THR A 14 -2.46 1.59 12.53
C THR A 14 -2.33 0.54 13.65
N GLU A 15 -1.94 0.94 14.86
CA GLU A 15 -1.91 0.03 16.01
C GLU A 15 -3.32 -0.40 16.42
N ARG A 16 -3.52 -1.70 16.50
CA ARG A 16 -4.78 -2.33 16.88
C ARG A 16 -4.53 -3.52 17.80
N GLU A 17 -5.53 -3.84 18.63
CA GLU A 17 -5.48 -5.01 19.53
C GLU A 17 -5.42 -6.34 18.78
N ALA A 18 -6.00 -6.42 17.58
CA ALA A 18 -5.92 -7.57 16.69
C ALA A 18 -5.18 -7.22 15.41
N GLU A 19 -4.37 -8.15 14.90
CA GLU A 19 -3.63 -7.95 13.67
C GLU A 19 -4.56 -7.74 12.46
N PRO A 20 -4.39 -6.64 11.70
CA PRO A 20 -5.20 -6.40 10.53
C PRO A 20 -4.87 -7.41 9.43
N ARG A 21 -5.91 -7.94 8.79
CA ARG A 21 -5.77 -8.84 7.63
C ARG A 21 -5.80 -8.12 6.28
N LEU A 22 -6.34 -6.90 6.25
CA LEU A 22 -6.50 -6.10 5.04
C LEU A 22 -6.19 -4.63 5.30
N TYR A 23 -5.44 -4.00 4.40
CA TYR A 23 -5.16 -2.56 4.39
C TYR A 23 -5.55 -1.96 3.03
N LEU A 24 -6.16 -0.78 3.07
CA LEU A 24 -6.52 -0.01 1.88
C LEU A 24 -5.61 1.22 1.77
N ASP A 25 -4.84 1.31 0.70
CA ASP A 25 -4.08 2.50 0.32
C ASP A 25 -4.80 3.26 -0.80
N CYS A 26 -5.46 4.37 -0.44
CA CYS A 26 -6.22 5.18 -1.39
C CYS A 26 -5.36 6.09 -2.28
N THR A 27 -4.05 6.18 -2.00
CA THR A 27 -3.13 7.12 -2.65
C THR A 27 -1.75 6.50 -2.75
N PHE A 28 -1.66 5.35 -3.43
CA PHE A 28 -0.45 4.51 -3.44
C PHE A 28 0.83 5.30 -3.71
N GLY A 29 0.86 6.18 -4.72
CA GLY A 29 2.00 7.01 -5.10
C GLY A 29 3.26 6.21 -5.42
N ARG A 30 4.09 5.96 -4.39
CA ARG A 30 5.32 5.14 -4.47
C ARG A 30 5.34 3.98 -3.46
N GLY A 31 4.20 3.68 -2.83
CA GLY A 31 4.00 2.52 -1.97
C GLY A 31 4.77 2.54 -0.64
N GLY A 32 5.31 3.69 -0.21
CA GLY A 32 6.18 3.72 0.95
C GLY A 32 5.45 3.53 2.29
N HIS A 33 4.26 4.12 2.48
CA HIS A 33 3.42 3.86 3.65
C HIS A 33 2.93 2.42 3.67
N MET A 34 2.34 1.97 2.56
CA MET A 34 1.94 0.58 2.34
C MET A 34 3.05 -0.42 2.70
N LYS A 35 4.28 -0.20 2.18
CA LYS A 35 5.42 -1.08 2.43
C LYS A 35 5.81 -1.14 3.90
N ALA A 36 5.81 0.00 4.59
CA ALA A 36 6.11 0.05 6.01
C ALA A 36 5.05 -0.67 6.86
N ILE A 37 3.77 -0.50 6.53
CA ILE A 37 2.67 -1.16 7.23
C ILE A 37 2.72 -2.68 7.03
N LYS A 38 2.96 -3.17 5.80
CA LYS A 38 3.16 -4.62 5.57
C LYS A 38 4.42 -5.17 6.26
N GLY A 39 5.44 -4.33 6.47
CA GLY A 39 6.61 -4.68 7.28
C GLY A 39 6.27 -4.92 8.76
N LYS A 40 5.23 -4.24 9.29
CA LYS A 40 4.72 -4.45 10.66
C LYS A 40 3.80 -5.68 10.76
N TYR A 41 3.10 -6.01 9.67
CA TYR A 41 2.11 -7.09 9.62
C TYR A 41 2.37 -8.00 8.40
N SER A 42 3.13 -9.08 8.56
CA SER A 42 3.59 -9.93 7.44
C SER A 42 2.44 -10.50 6.60
N ASP A 43 1.36 -10.90 7.27
CA ASP A 43 0.20 -11.57 6.66
C ASP A 43 -0.82 -10.58 6.09
N LEU A 44 -0.54 -9.28 6.19
CA LEU A 44 -1.42 -8.23 5.70
C LEU A 44 -1.56 -8.28 4.18
N LYS A 45 -2.80 -8.37 3.72
CA LYS A 45 -3.17 -8.15 2.32
C LYS A 45 -3.43 -6.67 2.09
N ILE A 46 -3.09 -6.19 0.91
CA ILE A 46 -3.26 -4.78 0.54
C ILE A 46 -4.16 -4.68 -0.69
N VAL A 47 -5.07 -3.71 -0.65
CA VAL A 47 -5.69 -3.12 -1.83
C VAL A 47 -5.13 -1.72 -1.97
N ALA A 48 -4.61 -1.38 -3.15
CA ALA A 48 -4.05 -0.06 -3.41
C ALA A 48 -4.65 0.53 -4.68
N VAL A 49 -4.91 1.84 -4.66
CA VAL A 49 -5.38 2.59 -5.82
C VAL A 49 -4.53 3.83 -6.04
N ASP A 50 -4.30 4.15 -7.31
CA ASP A 50 -3.84 5.47 -7.73
C ASP A 50 -4.43 5.82 -9.10
N ARG A 51 -4.61 7.11 -9.36
CA ARG A 51 -5.04 7.62 -10.66
C ARG A 51 -3.86 7.77 -11.63
N ASP A 52 -2.67 8.00 -11.10
CA ASP A 52 -1.46 8.27 -11.88
C ASP A 52 -0.91 6.98 -12.50
N GLN A 53 -0.82 6.95 -13.83
CA GLN A 53 -0.27 5.84 -14.60
C GLN A 53 1.21 5.58 -14.23
N ALA A 54 1.99 6.62 -13.90
CA ALA A 54 3.38 6.45 -13.49
C ALA A 54 3.50 5.74 -12.14
N ALA A 55 2.53 5.94 -11.23
CA ALA A 55 2.47 5.20 -9.97
C ALA A 55 2.17 3.71 -10.20
N ILE A 56 1.27 3.41 -11.14
CA ILE A 56 0.92 2.03 -11.52
C ILE A 56 2.11 1.31 -12.18
N GLU A 57 2.82 1.97 -13.08
CA GLU A 57 4.02 1.41 -13.72
C GLU A 57 5.15 1.17 -12.71
N TYR A 58 5.36 2.11 -11.79
CA TYR A 58 6.31 1.95 -10.69
C TYR A 58 5.93 0.74 -9.84
N ALA A 59 4.65 0.60 -9.48
CA ALA A 59 4.17 -0.51 -8.68
C ALA A 59 4.40 -1.88 -9.35
N ASN A 60 4.06 -1.99 -10.63
CA ASN A 60 4.23 -3.22 -11.41
C ASN A 60 5.70 -3.66 -11.51
N LYS A 61 6.66 -2.74 -11.40
CA LYS A 61 8.09 -3.06 -11.39
C LYS A 61 8.58 -3.41 -9.99
N GLU A 62 8.34 -2.52 -9.02
CA GLU A 62 8.96 -2.62 -7.70
C GLU A 62 8.26 -3.61 -6.75
N PHE A 63 6.98 -3.89 -7.00
CA PHE A 63 6.16 -4.76 -6.16
C PHE A 63 5.60 -5.97 -6.93
N ALA A 64 6.24 -6.35 -8.05
CA ALA A 64 5.83 -7.47 -8.91
C ALA A 64 5.58 -8.77 -8.14
N ASN A 65 6.43 -9.07 -7.15
CA ASN A 65 6.30 -10.26 -6.31
C ASN A 65 5.02 -10.23 -5.47
N TRP A 66 4.69 -9.08 -4.86
CA TRP A 66 3.49 -8.93 -4.03
C TRP A 66 2.21 -8.96 -4.86
N ILE A 67 2.26 -8.43 -6.09
CA ILE A 67 1.13 -8.52 -7.03
C ILE A 67 0.92 -9.98 -7.44
N SER A 68 2.00 -10.69 -7.80
CA SER A 68 1.94 -12.09 -8.23
C SER A 68 1.46 -13.03 -7.12
N SER A 69 1.88 -12.80 -5.87
CA SER A 69 1.43 -13.56 -4.70
C SER A 69 0.03 -13.16 -4.20
N LYS A 70 -0.61 -12.14 -4.81
CA LYS A 70 -1.86 -11.53 -4.35
C LYS A 70 -1.77 -10.98 -2.93
N ASP A 71 -0.59 -10.55 -2.50
CA ASP A 71 -0.41 -9.73 -1.31
C ASP A 71 -0.77 -8.26 -1.56
N LEU A 72 -0.69 -7.83 -2.82
CA LEU A 72 -1.06 -6.50 -3.30
C LEU A 72 -2.02 -6.62 -4.48
N ASN A 73 -3.26 -6.15 -4.32
CA ASN A 73 -4.20 -5.91 -5.41
C ASN A 73 -4.15 -4.43 -5.78
N LEU A 74 -3.60 -4.12 -6.96
CA LEU A 74 -3.42 -2.76 -7.42
C LEU A 74 -4.44 -2.39 -8.49
N PHE A 75 -5.08 -1.24 -8.32
CA PHE A 75 -6.05 -0.70 -9.27
C PHE A 75 -5.62 0.67 -9.77
N ARG A 76 -5.75 0.90 -11.07
CA ARG A 76 -5.70 2.26 -11.61
C ARG A 76 -7.10 2.86 -11.54
N GLY A 77 -7.28 3.95 -10.80
CA GLY A 77 -8.59 4.56 -10.66
C GLY A 77 -8.60 5.75 -9.73
N ASN A 78 -9.79 6.33 -9.58
CA ASN A 78 -10.05 7.31 -8.54
C ASN A 78 -10.52 6.55 -7.29
N PHE A 79 -9.96 6.87 -6.13
CA PHE A 79 -10.40 6.27 -4.86
C PHE A 79 -11.89 6.54 -4.55
N MET A 80 -12.50 7.57 -5.16
CA MET A 80 -13.94 7.83 -5.03
C MET A 80 -14.82 6.73 -5.66
N ASN A 81 -14.23 5.86 -6.49
CA ASN A 81 -14.93 4.78 -7.19
C ASN A 81 -14.66 3.40 -6.57
N LEU A 82 -14.08 3.36 -5.36
CA LEU A 82 -13.83 2.13 -4.60
C LEU A 82 -15.04 1.71 -3.77
#